data_AF-L9VTF9-F1
#
_entry.id   AF-L9VTF9-F1
#
_cell.length_a   1.000
_cell.length_b   1.000
_cell.length_c   1.000
_cell.angle_alpha   90.00
_cell.angle_beta   90.00
_cell.angle_gamma   90.00
#
_symmetry.space_group_name_H-M   'P 1'
#
loop_
_entity.id
_entity.type
_entity.pdbx_description
1 polymer ?
#
loop_
_entity_poly.entity_id
_entity_poly.type
_entity_poly.pdbx_seq_one_letter_code
_entity_poly.pdbx_strand_id
1 'polypeptide(L)' 'MTLNDTAKYLIHADITADGVVERSDVVGAIFGQTEGLLGDDLEIHDLQQSSKVGRIDVEIASQAGQSTGTVTVASSMD' A
#
# COMPACT_ATOMS: atom_id res chain seq x y z
N MET A 1 -1.40 -0.34 22.22
CA MET A 1 -0.89 0.84 21.49
C MET A 1 -1.87 1.06 20.35
N THR A 2 -2.59 2.17 20.38
CA THR A 2 -3.82 2.46 19.63
C THR A 2 -3.55 2.60 18.12
N LEU A 3 -4.38 1.98 17.27
CA LEU A 3 -4.42 2.30 15.84
C LEU A 3 -4.99 3.74 15.70
N ASN A 4 -4.08 4.69 15.48
CA ASN A 4 -4.26 6.04 14.94
C ASN A 4 -5.63 6.73 15.11
N ASP A 5 -5.72 7.62 16.08
CA ASP A 5 -6.86 8.53 16.36
C ASP A 5 -7.06 9.65 15.29
N THR A 6 -6.44 9.51 14.11
CA THR A 6 -6.37 10.54 13.05
C THR A 6 -6.62 10.02 11.63
N ALA A 7 -6.79 8.71 11.43
CA ALA A 7 -7.11 8.17 10.10
C ALA A 7 -8.61 8.33 9.80
N LYS A 8 -8.95 8.99 8.68
CA LYS A 8 -10.33 9.12 8.20
C LYS A 8 -10.79 7.86 7.45
N TYR A 9 -9.88 7.24 6.73
CA TYR A 9 -10.14 6.06 5.92
C TYR A 9 -9.12 4.96 6.24
N LEU A 10 -9.59 3.72 6.16
CA LEU A 10 -8.75 2.53 6.17
C LEU A 10 -9.00 1.77 4.87
N ILE A 11 -8.02 1.80 3.99
CA ILE A 11 -8.07 1.15 2.68
C ILE A 11 -7.57 -0.28 2.85
N HIS A 12 -8.32 -1.25 2.33
CA HIS A 12 -7.94 -2.66 2.29
C HIS A 12 -7.89 -3.12 0.83
N ALA A 13 -6.83 -3.84 0.46
CA ALA A 13 -6.70 -4.46 -0.84
C ALA A 13 -6.12 -5.87 -0.70
N ASP A 14 -6.56 -6.78 -1.56
CA ASP A 14 -6.00 -8.12 -1.67
C ASP A 14 -4.92 -8.15 -2.76
N ILE A 15 -3.87 -8.93 -2.53
CA ILE A 15 -2.77 -9.16 -3.47
C ILE A 15 -2.78 -10.62 -3.89
N THR A 16 -2.62 -10.83 -5.19
CA THR A 16 -2.32 -12.14 -5.78
C THR A 16 -1.21 -11.97 -6.81
N ALA A 17 -0.24 -12.87 -6.78
CA ALA A 17 0.84 -12.91 -7.76
C ALA A 17 1.23 -14.36 -8.08
N ASP A 18 1.52 -14.60 -9.35
CA ASP A 18 2.16 -15.85 -9.78
C ASP A 18 3.66 -15.77 -9.46
N GLY A 19 4.18 -16.82 -8.84
CA GLY A 19 5.56 -16.88 -8.35
C GLY A 19 5.66 -16.56 -6.86
N VAL A 20 6.91 -16.47 -6.40
CA VAL A 20 7.25 -16.07 -5.03
C VAL A 20 7.61 -14.60 -5.06
N VAL A 21 6.81 -13.77 -4.37
CA VAL A 21 7.12 -12.34 -4.16
C VAL A 21 7.31 -12.03 -2.69
N GLU A 22 8.17 -11.05 -2.41
CA GLU A 22 8.40 -10.53 -1.07
C GLU A 22 7.68 -9.20 -0.86
N ARG A 23 7.63 -8.76 0.40
CA ARG A 23 7.00 -7.49 0.78
C ARG A 23 7.54 -6.31 -0.03
N SER A 24 8.85 -6.26 -0.27
CA SER A 24 9.48 -5.17 -1.05
C SER A 24 9.00 -5.12 -2.49
N ASP A 25 8.72 -6.27 -3.11
CA ASP A 25 8.25 -6.35 -4.49
C ASP A 25 6.83 -5.77 -4.60
N VAL A 26 5.97 -6.13 -3.65
CA VAL A 26 4.60 -5.60 -3.56
C VAL A 26 4.62 -4.09 -3.37
N VAL A 27 5.43 -3.59 -2.43
CA VAL A 27 5.57 -2.14 -2.20
C VAL A 27 6.05 -1.46 -3.48
N GLY A 28 7.10 -1.97 -4.11
CA GLY A 28 7.64 -1.44 -5.37
C GLY A 28 6.59 -1.44 -6.49
N ALA A 29 5.77 -2.47 -6.60
CA ALA A 29 4.69 -2.56 -7.57
C ALA A 29 3.60 -1.50 -7.32
N ILE A 30 3.21 -1.26 -6.07
CA ILE A 30 2.24 -0.20 -5.73
C ILE A 30 2.78 1.16 -6.16
N PHE A 31 4.00 1.52 -5.74
CA PHE A 31 4.59 2.80 -6.10
C PHE A 31 4.76 2.95 -7.61
N GLY A 32 5.38 1.95 -8.26
CA GLY A 32 5.66 2.00 -9.69
C GLY A 32 4.40 1.97 -10.57
N GLN A 33 3.28 1.42 -10.10
CA GLN A 33 2.00 1.52 -10.81
C GLN A 33 1.30 2.85 -10.58
N THR A 34 1.51 3.54 -9.47
CA THR A 34 0.85 4.84 -9.22
C THR A 34 1.62 6.04 -9.76
N GLU A 35 2.91 5.89 -9.99
CA GLU A 35 3.77 6.96 -10.51
C GLU A 35 3.26 7.48 -11.86
N GLY A 36 3.04 8.79 -11.94
CA GLY A 36 2.58 9.47 -13.15
C GLY A 36 1.12 9.20 -13.58
N LEU A 37 0.37 8.36 -12.87
CA LEU A 37 -1.03 8.05 -13.24
C LEU A 37 -2.05 9.04 -12.70
N LEU A 38 -1.81 9.62 -11.53
CA LEU A 38 -2.82 10.38 -10.78
C LEU A 38 -2.56 11.90 -10.76
N GLY A 39 -1.53 12.35 -11.48
CA GLY A 39 -1.02 13.72 -11.40
C GLY A 39 -0.22 13.97 -10.12
N ASP A 40 0.56 15.06 -10.13
CA ASP A 40 1.58 15.35 -9.10
C ASP A 40 0.99 15.45 -7.68
N ASP A 41 -0.23 15.99 -7.54
CA ASP A 41 -0.90 16.16 -6.23
C ASP A 41 -1.35 14.84 -5.58
N LEU A 42 -1.44 13.76 -6.37
CA LEU A 42 -1.91 12.44 -5.91
C LEU A 42 -0.80 11.39 -5.94
N GLU A 43 0.45 11.82 -6.05
CA GLU A 43 1.59 10.93 -5.95
C GLU A 43 1.70 10.37 -4.52
N ILE A 44 1.74 9.03 -4.39
CA ILE A 44 1.75 8.36 -3.08
C ILE A 44 2.93 8.83 -2.22
N HIS A 45 4.09 9.09 -2.83
CA HIS A 45 5.26 9.56 -2.10
C HIS A 45 5.00 10.91 -1.42
N ASP A 46 4.46 11.88 -2.17
CA ASP A 46 4.15 13.22 -1.67
C ASP A 46 2.98 13.22 -0.69
N LEU A 47 1.99 12.35 -0.92
CA LEU A 47 0.88 12.11 0.01
C LEU A 47 1.37 11.54 1.36
N GLN A 48 2.41 10.70 1.36
CA GLN A 48 3.05 10.23 2.58
C GLN A 48 3.84 11.35 3.28
N GLN A 49 4.62 12.15 2.53
CA GLN A 49 5.35 13.29 3.10
C GLN A 49 4.42 14.33 3.74
N SER A 50 3.27 14.57 3.11
CA SER A 50 2.24 15.50 3.62
C SER A 50 1.30 14.88 4.68
N SER A 51 1.58 13.65 5.14
CA SER A 51 0.79 12.93 6.15
C SER A 51 -0.68 12.68 5.78
N LYS A 52 -1.02 12.80 4.48
CA LYS A 52 -2.33 12.49 3.90
C LYS A 52 -2.55 10.99 3.74
N VAL A 53 -1.48 10.26 3.48
CA VAL A 53 -1.46 8.80 3.41
C VAL A 53 -0.46 8.26 4.43
N GLY A 54 -0.88 7.26 5.19
CA GLY A 54 -0.09 6.59 6.20
C GLY A 54 0.86 5.54 5.62
N ARG A 55 1.42 4.73 6.52
CA ARG A 55 2.27 3.60 6.12
C ARG A 55 1.43 2.58 5.34
N ILE A 56 2.01 2.07 4.27
CA ILE A 56 1.48 0.92 3.53
C ILE A 56 1.95 -0.34 4.27
N ASP A 57 1.03 -0.96 4.98
CA ASP A 57 1.26 -2.24 5.64
C ASP A 57 0.89 -3.36 4.67
N VAL A 58 1.81 -4.31 4.52
CA VAL A 58 1.73 -5.39 3.55
C VAL A 58 2.04 -6.69 4.27
N GLU A 59 1.12 -7.63 4.19
CA GLU A 59 1.31 -9.02 4.60
C GLU A 59 1.24 -9.88 3.35
N ILE A 60 2.23 -10.74 3.15
CA ILE A 60 2.32 -11.60 1.96
C ILE A 60 2.85 -12.95 2.39
N ALA A 61 2.26 -14.02 1.84
CA ALA A 61 2.72 -15.38 2.02
C ALA A 61 2.79 -16.08 0.67
N SER A 62 3.78 -16.94 0.52
CA SER A 62 4.05 -17.65 -0.73
C SER A 62 3.95 -19.15 -0.49
N GLN A 63 3.08 -19.81 -1.24
CA GLN A 63 2.87 -21.26 -1.17
C GLN A 63 2.65 -21.83 -2.56
N ALA A 64 3.29 -22.98 -2.85
CA ALA A 64 3.11 -23.70 -4.11
C ALA A 64 3.34 -22.85 -5.38
N GLY A 65 4.25 -21.87 -5.32
CA GLY A 65 4.57 -21.01 -6.46
C GLY A 65 3.54 -19.90 -6.72
N GLN A 66 2.65 -19.62 -5.77
CA GLN A 66 1.76 -18.46 -5.79
C GLN A 66 1.94 -17.66 -4.50
N SER A 67 1.80 -16.35 -4.59
CA SER A 67 1.77 -15.46 -3.43
C SER A 67 0.39 -14.83 -3.27
N THR A 68 -0.10 -14.81 -2.04
CA THR A 68 -1.35 -14.15 -1.64
C THR A 68 -1.11 -13.29 -0.41
N GLY A 69 -1.77 -12.15 -0.33
CA GLY A 69 -1.55 -11.22 0.74
C GLY A 69 -2.58 -10.11 0.82
N THR A 70 -2.38 -9.21 1.77
CA THR A 70 -3.23 -8.05 2.00
C THR A 70 -2.39 -6.79 2.12
N VAL A 71 -2.98 -5.67 1.69
CA VAL A 71 -2.47 -4.32 1.91
C VAL A 71 -3.48 -3.59 2.78
N THR A 72 -2.98 -2.90 3.79
CA THR A 72 -3.77 -1.93 4.56
C THR A 72 -3.08 -0.57 4.53
N VAL A 73 -3.85 0.47 4.23
CA VAL A 73 -3.36 1.86 4.18
C VAL A 73 -4.31 2.76 4.96
N ALA A 74 -3.80 3.38 6.02
CA ALA A 74 -4.53 4.45 6.71
C ALA A 74 -4.41 5.75 5.90
N SER A 75 -5.49 6.52 5.78
CA SER A 75 -5.48 7.81 5.07
C SER A 75 -6.28 8.86 5.82
N SER A 76 -5.83 10.10 5.75
CA SER A 76 -6.49 11.30 6.28
C SER A 76 -6.93 12.25 5.16
N MET A 77 -6.90 11.79 3.89
CA MET A 77 -7.30 12.57 2.71
C MET A 77 -8.72 13.12 2.86
N ASP A 78 -8.96 14.28 2.25
CA ASP A 78 -10.26 14.95 2.14
C ASP A 78 -10.75 14.89 0.69
#